data_AF-A0A960QY78-F1
#
_entry.id   AF-A0A960QY78-F1
#
_cell.length_a   1.000
_cell.length_b   1.000
_cell.length_c   1.000
_cell.angle_alpha   90.00
_cell.angle_beta   90.00
_cell.angle_gamma   90.00
#
_symmetry.space_group_name_H-M   'P 1'
#
loop_
_entity.id
_entity.type
_entity.pdbx_description
1 polymer ?
#
loop_
_entity_poly.entity_id
_entity_poly.type
_entity_poly.pdbx_seq_one_letter_code
_entity_poly.pdbx_strand_id
1 'polypeptide(L)'
;TEGDTFTVEAVLSLDSLFPDAAVRTIAARWNDNGDLSVDNYGWSLGITSEKSKYQPANLIVQLTGQDTAGNPRYEVVASDIRIPRQTPYYVAAVVETGASKDGGSVTFYAKDLSQADAKVQTVIVPHAFMGQVSRPERKLFLGGRDSANHQFDGAIARFRLTDRALTAPELIIGAKPATDPIVEGLFGDSTLSDRFVRVEPSAAAVKVAKKADPRVASLVDLSLALLNSNEFLYVD
;
A
#
# COMPACT_ATOMS: atom_id res chain seq x y z
N THR A 1 -0.63 -10.08 -14.12
CA THR A 1 -1.17 -8.72 -13.85
C THR A 1 -2.43 -8.89 -13.07
N GLU A 2 -2.71 -8.06 -12.07
CA GLU A 2 -3.86 -8.29 -11.21
C GLU A 2 -5.20 -8.01 -11.89
N GLY A 3 -6.20 -8.83 -11.58
CA GLY A 3 -7.59 -8.64 -12.00
C GLY A 3 -8.37 -7.80 -10.97
N ASP A 4 -9.68 -7.97 -10.92
CA ASP A 4 -10.56 -7.26 -9.98
C ASP A 4 -10.62 -7.89 -8.58
N THR A 5 -10.02 -9.08 -8.42
CA THR A 5 -9.74 -9.71 -7.13
C THR A 5 -8.23 -9.79 -6.95
N PHE A 6 -7.73 -9.22 -5.86
CA PHE A 6 -6.28 -9.12 -5.61
C PHE A 6 -5.98 -8.88 -4.13
N THR A 7 -4.73 -9.08 -3.74
CA THR A 7 -4.24 -8.81 -2.39
C THR A 7 -3.05 -7.87 -2.44
N VAL A 8 -3.06 -6.84 -1.60
CA VAL A 8 -1.94 -5.92 -1.39
C VAL A 8 -1.45 -6.05 0.04
N GLU A 9 -0.16 -6.26 0.22
CA GLU A 9 0.49 -6.41 1.54
C GLU A 9 1.69 -5.48 1.64
N ALA A 10 1.96 -4.96 2.83
CA ALA A 10 3.17 -4.20 3.11
C ALA A 10 3.51 -4.22 4.60
N VAL A 11 4.78 -4.03 4.91
CA VAL A 11 5.25 -3.58 6.22
C VAL A 11 5.54 -2.09 6.13
N LEU A 12 5.08 -1.29 7.08
CA LEU A 12 5.26 0.15 7.05
C LEU A 12 5.58 0.74 8.43
N SER A 13 6.20 1.91 8.43
CA SER A 13 6.27 2.80 9.59
C SER A 13 5.86 4.19 9.12
N LEU A 14 4.81 4.73 9.71
CA LEU A 14 4.24 6.02 9.33
C LEU A 14 4.88 7.14 10.16
N ASP A 15 5.49 8.14 9.53
CA ASP A 15 6.16 9.23 10.26
C ASP A 15 5.20 10.40 10.54
N SER A 16 4.35 10.76 9.57
CA SER A 16 3.42 11.88 9.74
C SER A 16 2.10 11.73 8.97
N LEU A 17 1.10 12.50 9.40
CA LEU A 17 -0.16 12.68 8.68
C LEU A 17 -0.18 14.06 8.01
N PHE A 18 -0.94 14.21 6.94
CA PHE A 18 -1.19 15.53 6.38
C PHE A 18 -2.05 16.37 7.35
N PRO A 19 -1.89 17.71 7.38
CA PRO A 19 -2.74 18.58 8.19
C PRO A 19 -4.17 18.72 7.64
N ASP A 20 -4.44 18.19 6.44
CA ASP A 20 -5.74 18.18 5.79
C ASP A 20 -6.33 16.75 5.70
N ALA A 21 -7.25 16.55 4.76
CA ALA A 21 -7.92 15.26 4.56
C ALA A 21 -7.22 14.37 3.51
N ALA A 22 -6.05 14.76 3.01
CA ALA A 22 -5.30 13.96 2.06
C ALA A 22 -4.90 12.60 2.65
N VAL A 23 -4.70 11.62 1.78
CA VAL A 23 -4.41 10.24 2.16
C VAL A 23 -2.92 9.99 1.95
N ARG A 24 -2.25 9.42 2.95
CA ARG A 24 -0.89 8.86 2.83
C ARG A 24 -0.99 7.56 2.05
N THR A 25 -0.70 7.60 0.75
CA THR A 25 -0.88 6.44 -0.13
C THR A 25 0.26 5.44 0.01
N ILE A 26 -0.06 4.21 0.38
CA ILE A 26 0.89 3.10 0.44
C ILE A 26 1.15 2.58 -0.97
N ALA A 27 0.08 2.28 -1.71
CA ALA A 27 0.16 1.87 -3.10
C ALA A 27 -1.09 2.28 -3.89
N ALA A 28 -0.95 2.47 -5.20
CA ALA A 28 -2.06 2.78 -6.07
C ALA A 28 -1.82 2.34 -7.52
N ARG A 29 -2.90 1.87 -8.16
CA ARG A 29 -3.07 1.94 -9.62
C ARG A 29 -4.17 2.94 -9.96
N TRP A 30 -3.99 4.16 -9.48
CA TRP A 30 -4.95 5.22 -9.64
C TRP A 30 -4.27 6.57 -9.56
N ASN A 31 -4.67 7.47 -10.45
CA ASN A 31 -4.09 8.80 -10.62
C ASN A 31 -4.93 9.92 -9.97
N ASP A 32 -6.12 9.59 -9.43
CA ASP A 32 -6.98 10.52 -8.67
C ASP A 32 -7.22 11.86 -9.40
N ASN A 33 -7.72 11.77 -10.63
CA ASN A 33 -8.04 12.95 -11.45
C ASN A 33 -9.49 13.42 -11.31
N GLY A 34 -10.27 12.81 -10.39
CA GLY A 34 -11.68 13.10 -10.18
C GLY A 34 -12.62 12.64 -11.31
N ASP A 35 -12.08 12.01 -12.36
CA ASP A 35 -12.86 11.47 -13.47
C ASP A 35 -13.23 10.01 -13.20
N LEU A 36 -14.52 9.69 -13.37
CA LEU A 36 -15.07 8.34 -13.24
C LEU A 36 -15.38 7.70 -14.61
N SER A 37 -14.67 8.12 -15.66
CA SER A 37 -14.65 7.36 -16.91
C SER A 37 -13.98 5.99 -16.71
N VAL A 38 -14.33 5.03 -17.57
CA VAL A 38 -13.86 3.64 -17.48
C VAL A 38 -12.33 3.53 -17.56
N ASP A 39 -11.69 4.44 -18.30
CA ASP A 39 -10.23 4.54 -18.41
C ASP A 39 -9.59 5.08 -17.13
N ASN A 40 -10.38 5.70 -16.25
CA ASN A 40 -9.94 6.31 -15.02
C ASN A 40 -10.14 5.46 -13.74
N TYR A 41 -10.84 4.32 -13.84
CA TYR A 41 -11.04 3.39 -12.71
C TYR A 41 -9.75 2.82 -12.13
N GLY A 42 -9.76 2.40 -10.88
CA GLY A 42 -8.55 2.00 -10.17
C GLY A 42 -8.74 1.95 -8.67
N TRP A 43 -7.65 1.62 -8.00
CA TRP A 43 -7.63 1.44 -6.56
C TRP A 43 -6.43 2.16 -5.92
N SER A 44 -6.58 2.48 -4.63
CA SER A 44 -5.47 2.90 -3.79
C SER A 44 -5.64 2.42 -2.35
N LEU A 45 -4.57 1.85 -1.80
CA LEU A 45 -4.41 1.54 -0.40
C LEU A 45 -3.69 2.70 0.30
N GLY A 46 -4.20 3.18 1.43
CA GLY A 46 -3.56 4.27 2.15
C GLY A 46 -4.09 4.49 3.56
N ILE A 47 -3.55 5.53 4.21
CA ILE A 47 -3.87 5.91 5.58
C ILE A 47 -4.44 7.33 5.59
N THR A 48 -5.58 7.52 6.26
CA THR A 48 -6.24 8.83 6.35
C THR A 48 -5.48 9.80 7.26
N SER A 49 -5.59 11.11 6.94
CA SER A 49 -4.93 12.17 7.70
C SER A 49 -5.88 12.95 8.63
N GLU A 50 -5.36 14.01 9.27
CA GLU A 50 -5.92 14.69 10.44
C GLU A 50 -7.37 15.18 10.24
N LYS A 51 -7.75 15.61 9.03
CA LYS A 51 -9.11 16.12 8.73
C LYS A 51 -10.01 15.14 7.98
N SER A 52 -9.63 13.88 7.88
CA SER A 52 -10.47 12.88 7.22
C SER A 52 -11.78 12.65 7.98
N LYS A 53 -12.89 12.59 7.24
CA LYS A 53 -14.20 12.19 7.78
C LYS A 53 -14.22 10.75 8.32
N TYR A 54 -13.26 9.92 7.90
CA TYR A 54 -13.08 8.55 8.39
C TYR A 54 -12.13 8.47 9.60
N GLN A 55 -11.93 9.61 10.27
CA GLN A 55 -11.02 9.84 11.38
C GLN A 55 -9.53 9.65 10.98
N PRO A 56 -8.57 10.22 11.73
CA PRO A 56 -7.15 10.12 11.41
C PRO A 56 -6.59 8.69 11.54
N ALA A 57 -5.48 8.42 10.86
CA ALA A 57 -4.73 7.18 10.93
C ALA A 57 -5.52 5.91 10.57
N ASN A 58 -6.63 6.02 9.83
CA ASN A 58 -7.45 4.90 9.40
C ASN A 58 -6.81 4.21 8.19
N LEU A 59 -6.64 2.90 8.24
CA LEU A 59 -6.31 2.11 7.06
C LEU A 59 -7.55 2.01 6.14
N ILE A 60 -7.40 2.44 4.89
CA ILE A 60 -8.51 2.52 3.92
C ILE A 60 -8.09 1.99 2.55
N VAL A 61 -9.08 1.52 1.79
CA VAL A 61 -8.98 1.33 0.35
C VAL A 61 -9.94 2.30 -0.33
N GLN A 62 -9.43 3.04 -1.32
CA GLN A 62 -10.24 3.85 -2.23
C GLN A 62 -10.42 3.07 -3.52
N LEU A 63 -11.66 2.93 -3.98
CA LEU A 63 -12.02 2.19 -5.18
C LEU A 63 -12.79 3.09 -6.14
N THR A 64 -12.49 2.96 -7.43
CA THR A 64 -13.28 3.47 -8.54
C THR A 64 -13.56 2.32 -9.51
N GLY A 65 -14.80 2.20 -9.98
CA GLY A 65 -15.25 1.04 -10.74
C GLY A 65 -16.74 1.09 -11.03
N GLN A 66 -17.33 -0.07 -11.38
CA GLN A 66 -18.77 -0.19 -11.60
C GLN A 66 -19.48 -0.80 -10.39
N ASP A 67 -20.61 -0.21 -10.01
CA ASP A 67 -21.50 -0.75 -8.99
C ASP A 67 -22.40 -1.90 -9.51
N THR A 68 -23.27 -2.42 -8.66
CA THR A 68 -24.22 -3.50 -8.99
C THR A 68 -25.21 -3.16 -10.11
N ALA A 69 -25.41 -1.87 -10.42
CA ALA A 69 -26.24 -1.40 -11.52
C ALA A 69 -25.43 -1.03 -12.77
N GLY A 70 -24.10 -1.22 -12.75
CA GLY A 70 -23.20 -0.86 -13.84
C GLY A 70 -22.83 0.62 -13.89
N ASN A 71 -23.18 1.41 -12.86
CA ASN A 71 -22.86 2.83 -12.83
C ASN A 71 -21.43 3.07 -12.33
N PRO A 72 -20.72 4.08 -12.89
CA PRO A 72 -19.46 4.53 -12.34
C PRO A 72 -19.61 5.00 -10.88
N ARG A 73 -18.73 4.52 -10.01
CA ARG A 73 -18.77 4.83 -8.59
C ARG A 73 -17.36 5.05 -8.04
N TYR A 74 -17.28 5.95 -7.06
CA TYR A 74 -16.14 6.10 -6.17
C TYR A 74 -16.59 5.77 -4.74
N GLU A 75 -15.77 5.00 -4.01
CA GLU A 75 -16.03 4.67 -2.62
C GLU A 75 -14.73 4.63 -1.81
N VAL A 76 -14.83 5.07 -0.56
CA VAL A 76 -13.79 4.83 0.45
C VAL A 76 -14.27 3.73 1.37
N VAL A 77 -13.60 2.58 1.30
CA VAL A 77 -13.82 1.43 2.16
C VAL A 77 -12.88 1.58 3.37
N ALA A 78 -13.44 1.89 4.54
CA ALA A 78 -12.67 2.22 5.73
C ALA A 78 -12.70 1.09 6.77
N SER A 79 -11.53 0.65 7.23
CA SER A 79 -11.40 -0.48 8.15
C SER A 79 -11.63 -0.14 9.62
N ASP A 80 -11.52 1.14 9.98
CA ASP A 80 -11.43 1.63 11.35
C ASP A 80 -10.22 1.13 12.15
N ILE A 81 -9.29 0.43 11.51
CA ILE A 81 -7.99 0.07 12.10
C ILE A 81 -7.09 1.31 12.11
N ARG A 82 -6.60 1.68 13.30
CA ARG A 82 -5.71 2.82 13.49
C ARG A 82 -4.25 2.39 13.41
N ILE A 83 -3.51 3.00 12.49
CA ILE A 83 -2.07 2.78 12.33
C ILE A 83 -1.30 3.87 13.09
N PRO A 84 -0.65 3.54 14.23
CA PRO A 84 0.10 4.53 14.98
C PRO A 84 1.30 5.06 14.18
N ARG A 85 1.66 6.32 14.43
CA ARG A 85 2.91 6.87 13.91
C ARG A 85 4.10 6.22 14.62
N GLN A 86 5.21 6.08 13.90
CA GLN A 86 6.50 5.57 14.37
C GLN A 86 6.44 4.15 14.96
N THR A 87 5.42 3.37 14.59
CA THR A 87 5.29 1.95 14.96
C THR A 87 5.36 1.10 13.70
N PRO A 88 6.26 0.11 13.61
CA PRO A 88 6.30 -0.82 12.50
C PRO A 88 5.03 -1.67 12.49
N TYR A 89 4.29 -1.63 11.39
CA TYR A 89 3.03 -2.33 11.22
C TYR A 89 3.07 -3.15 9.94
N TYR A 90 2.65 -4.40 10.03
CA TYR A 90 2.20 -5.15 8.87
C TYR A 90 0.76 -4.72 8.55
N VAL A 91 0.46 -4.48 7.28
CA VAL A 91 -0.88 -4.21 6.77
C VAL A 91 -1.15 -5.02 5.50
N ALA A 92 -2.41 -5.42 5.33
CA ALA A 92 -2.88 -5.98 4.06
C ALA A 92 -4.33 -5.61 3.78
N ALA A 93 -4.66 -5.58 2.50
CA ALA A 93 -6.02 -5.47 2.00
C ALA A 93 -6.23 -6.55 0.92
N VAL A 94 -7.16 -7.46 1.20
CA VAL A 94 -7.67 -8.45 0.25
C VAL A 94 -8.94 -7.86 -0.37
N VAL A 95 -8.90 -7.54 -1.66
CA VAL A 95 -10.02 -6.95 -2.40
C VAL A 95 -10.68 -8.05 -3.21
N GLU A 96 -11.99 -8.22 -3.02
CA GLU A 96 -12.83 -9.15 -3.77
C GLU A 96 -14.02 -8.40 -4.34
N THR A 97 -14.21 -8.43 -5.66
CA THR A 97 -15.39 -7.86 -6.32
C THR A 97 -16.30 -8.94 -6.87
N GLY A 98 -17.61 -8.69 -6.90
CA GLY A 98 -18.58 -9.61 -7.51
C GLY A 98 -18.66 -10.99 -6.85
N ALA A 99 -18.18 -11.12 -5.61
CA ALA A 99 -18.30 -12.34 -4.80
C ALA A 99 -19.77 -12.64 -4.45
N SER A 100 -20.64 -11.63 -4.54
CA SER A 100 -22.08 -11.76 -4.34
C SER A 100 -22.85 -10.86 -5.31
N LYS A 101 -24.18 -11.03 -5.34
CA LYS A 101 -25.10 -10.14 -6.06
C LYS A 101 -25.10 -8.69 -5.55
N ASP A 102 -24.63 -8.47 -4.32
CA ASP A 102 -24.62 -7.18 -3.63
C ASP A 102 -23.25 -6.48 -3.75
N GLY A 103 -22.32 -7.06 -4.53
CA GLY A 103 -20.96 -6.58 -4.72
C GLY A 103 -19.93 -7.52 -4.10
N GLY A 104 -19.01 -6.95 -3.34
CA GLY A 104 -17.85 -7.65 -2.79
C GLY A 104 -17.40 -7.09 -1.44
N SER A 105 -16.14 -7.31 -1.09
CA SER A 105 -15.60 -6.87 0.20
C SER A 105 -14.11 -6.58 0.13
N VAL A 106 -13.66 -5.73 1.06
CA VAL A 106 -12.25 -5.67 1.43
C VAL A 106 -12.06 -6.29 2.81
N THR A 107 -11.18 -7.28 2.89
CA THR A 107 -10.68 -7.79 4.18
C THR A 107 -9.35 -7.14 4.51
N PHE A 108 -9.34 -6.36 5.58
CA PHE A 108 -8.16 -5.69 6.11
C PHE A 108 -7.49 -6.54 7.18
N TYR A 109 -6.17 -6.59 7.13
CA TYR A 109 -5.33 -7.15 8.17
C TYR A 109 -4.34 -6.11 8.66
N ALA A 110 -4.12 -6.05 9.96
CA ALA A 110 -3.04 -5.25 10.52
C ALA A 110 -2.42 -5.93 11.74
N LYS A 111 -1.11 -5.86 11.87
CA LYS A 111 -0.39 -6.40 13.02
C LYS A 111 0.72 -5.43 13.44
N ASP A 112 0.72 -5.04 14.71
CA ASP A 112 1.85 -4.33 15.31
C ASP A 112 3.06 -5.26 15.33
N LEU A 113 4.16 -4.86 14.70
CA LEU A 113 5.40 -5.64 14.65
C LEU A 113 6.40 -5.22 15.73
N SER A 114 6.11 -4.17 16.50
CA SER A 114 6.92 -3.77 17.64
C SER A 114 6.69 -4.66 18.87
N GLN A 115 5.55 -5.36 18.92
CA GLN A 115 5.18 -6.27 20.00
C GLN A 115 5.15 -7.71 19.48
N ALA A 116 5.96 -8.59 20.10
CA ALA A 116 6.11 -9.97 19.64
C ALA A 116 4.79 -10.78 19.68
N ASP A 117 3.93 -10.47 20.66
CA ASP A 117 2.66 -11.15 20.92
C ASP A 117 1.43 -10.40 20.40
N ALA A 118 1.62 -9.32 19.61
CA ALA A 118 0.52 -8.60 18.99
C ALA A 118 -0.36 -9.54 18.18
N LYS A 119 -1.67 -9.42 18.37
CA LYS A 119 -2.66 -10.14 17.59
C LYS A 119 -2.90 -9.44 16.25
N VAL A 120 -3.17 -10.23 15.22
CA VAL A 120 -3.61 -9.71 13.93
C VAL A 120 -5.03 -9.16 14.10
N GLN A 121 -5.21 -7.88 13.81
CA GLN A 121 -6.52 -7.25 13.65
C GLN A 121 -7.06 -7.64 12.28
N THR A 122 -8.32 -8.04 12.22
CA THR A 122 -9.01 -8.40 10.97
C THR A 122 -10.35 -7.69 10.91
N VAL A 123 -10.61 -6.96 9.84
CA VAL A 123 -11.89 -6.26 9.59
C VAL A 123 -12.34 -6.54 8.17
N ILE A 124 -13.59 -6.95 8.00
CA ILE A 124 -14.21 -7.18 6.69
C ILE A 124 -15.22 -6.07 6.45
N VAL A 125 -15.08 -5.36 5.34
CA VAL A 125 -15.98 -4.25 4.97
C VAL A 125 -16.59 -4.53 3.60
N PRO A 126 -17.93 -4.60 3.49
CA PRO A 126 -18.60 -4.81 2.20
C PRO A 126 -18.56 -3.54 1.34
N HIS A 127 -18.61 -3.72 0.02
CA HIS A 127 -18.76 -2.64 -0.96
C HIS A 127 -19.60 -3.07 -2.16
N ALA A 128 -20.14 -2.11 -2.92
CA ALA A 128 -21.06 -2.39 -4.04
C ALA A 128 -20.37 -2.69 -5.39
N PHE A 129 -19.04 -2.71 -5.47
CA PHE A 129 -18.35 -2.95 -6.75
C PHE A 129 -18.49 -4.39 -7.25
N MET A 130 -18.85 -4.52 -8.53
CA MET A 130 -18.95 -5.81 -9.25
C MET A 130 -17.69 -6.16 -10.04
N GLY A 131 -16.84 -5.17 -10.32
CA GLY A 131 -15.59 -5.34 -11.05
C GLY A 131 -15.08 -4.02 -11.63
N GLN A 132 -14.11 -4.14 -12.53
CA GLN A 132 -13.39 -3.04 -13.15
C GLN A 132 -12.70 -2.09 -12.16
N VAL A 133 -12.32 -2.58 -10.98
CA VAL A 133 -11.62 -1.79 -9.96
C VAL A 133 -10.12 -1.79 -10.18
N SER A 134 -9.61 -2.62 -11.08
CA SER A 134 -8.21 -2.65 -11.47
C SER A 134 -8.00 -2.41 -12.96
N ARG A 135 -6.84 -1.81 -13.27
CA ARG A 135 -6.37 -1.44 -14.62
C ARG A 135 -4.88 -1.76 -14.70
N PRO A 136 -4.51 -3.04 -14.90
CA PRO A 136 -3.12 -3.49 -14.78
C PRO A 136 -2.17 -2.87 -15.82
N GLU A 137 -2.69 -2.33 -16.91
CA GLU A 137 -1.96 -1.56 -17.92
C GLU A 137 -1.39 -0.24 -17.36
N ARG A 138 -2.03 0.34 -16.33
CA ARG A 138 -1.51 1.56 -15.67
C ARG A 138 -0.26 1.29 -14.87
N LYS A 139 0.50 2.35 -14.59
CA LYS A 139 1.64 2.25 -13.68
C LYS A 139 1.16 1.97 -12.26
N LEU A 140 1.90 1.11 -11.55
CA LEU A 140 1.74 0.94 -10.10
C LEU A 140 2.63 1.96 -9.40
N PHE A 141 2.03 2.76 -8.53
CA PHE A 141 2.72 3.71 -7.67
C PHE A 141 2.88 3.10 -6.28
N LEU A 142 4.10 3.17 -5.74
CA LEU A 142 4.42 2.79 -4.36
C LEU A 142 4.82 4.05 -3.60
N GLY A 143 4.22 4.26 -2.43
CA GLY A 143 4.45 5.44 -1.60
C GLY A 143 3.78 6.72 -2.13
N GLY A 144 2.82 6.62 -3.05
CA GLY A 144 2.12 7.78 -3.60
C GLY A 144 1.16 7.43 -4.73
N ARG A 145 0.76 8.47 -5.48
CA ARG A 145 -0.06 8.39 -6.71
C ARG A 145 0.61 9.23 -7.80
N ASP A 146 -0.01 9.30 -8.97
CA ASP A 146 0.34 10.22 -10.06
C ASP A 146 -0.01 11.70 -9.73
N SER A 147 0.21 12.10 -8.48
CA SER A 147 -0.03 13.44 -7.96
C SER A 147 0.80 13.67 -6.68
N ALA A 148 1.28 14.90 -6.50
CA ALA A 148 2.22 15.22 -5.43
C ALA A 148 1.58 15.36 -4.03
N ASN A 149 0.25 15.27 -3.89
CA ASN A 149 -0.43 15.57 -2.61
C ASN A 149 -0.86 14.31 -1.83
N HIS A 150 -0.34 13.14 -2.21
CA HIS A 150 -0.73 11.85 -1.62
C HIS A 150 0.46 10.98 -1.23
N GLN A 151 1.66 11.57 -1.13
CA GLN A 151 2.86 10.83 -0.77
C GLN A 151 2.75 10.20 0.61
N PHE A 152 3.21 8.96 0.71
CA PHE A 152 3.53 8.37 1.99
C PHE A 152 4.69 9.11 2.65
N ASP A 153 4.65 9.22 3.97
CA ASP A 153 5.73 9.79 4.75
C ASP A 153 6.12 8.77 5.82
N GLY A 154 7.33 8.22 5.69
CA GLY A 154 7.83 7.08 6.45
C GLY A 154 8.39 5.97 5.56
N ALA A 155 8.45 4.75 6.09
CA ALA A 155 9.03 3.59 5.43
C ALA A 155 7.96 2.60 4.95
N ILE A 156 8.18 1.97 3.78
CA ILE A 156 7.38 0.86 3.27
C ILE A 156 8.30 -0.28 2.82
N ALA A 157 8.29 -1.42 3.49
CA ALA A 157 9.07 -2.60 3.17
C ALA A 157 8.17 -3.80 2.87
N ARG A 158 8.74 -4.86 2.26
CA ARG A 158 8.06 -6.14 1.99
C ARG A 158 6.71 -5.94 1.29
N PHE A 159 6.66 -5.01 0.33
CA PHE A 159 5.46 -4.79 -0.46
C PHE A 159 5.20 -6.01 -1.34
N ARG A 160 3.96 -6.50 -1.36
CA ARG A 160 3.50 -7.54 -2.27
C ARG A 160 2.16 -7.19 -2.89
N LEU A 161 2.03 -7.52 -4.17
CA LEU A 161 0.76 -7.53 -4.91
C LEU A 161 0.55 -8.89 -5.54
N THR A 162 -0.58 -9.51 -5.25
CA THR A 162 -0.96 -10.85 -5.72
C THR A 162 -2.32 -10.78 -6.44
N ASP A 163 -2.52 -11.47 -7.56
CA ASP A 163 -3.75 -11.45 -8.39
C ASP A 163 -4.87 -12.35 -7.90
N ARG A 164 -4.90 -12.65 -6.60
CA ARG A 164 -5.97 -13.43 -6.01
C ARG A 164 -6.23 -12.97 -4.58
N ALA A 165 -7.37 -13.38 -4.07
CA ALA A 165 -7.68 -13.25 -2.65
C ALA A 165 -6.82 -14.24 -1.85
N LEU A 166 -5.94 -13.72 -1.00
CA LEU A 166 -5.16 -14.54 -0.08
C LEU A 166 -5.97 -14.80 1.19
N THR A 167 -5.88 -16.04 1.68
CA THR A 167 -6.38 -16.38 3.02
C THR A 167 -5.39 -15.96 4.09
N ALA A 168 -5.83 -15.83 5.35
CA ALA A 168 -4.94 -15.41 6.45
C ALA A 168 -3.66 -16.25 6.60
N PRO A 169 -3.66 -17.60 6.42
CA PRO A 169 -2.43 -18.39 6.42
C PRO A 169 -1.47 -18.10 5.26
N GLU A 170 -1.97 -17.57 4.15
CA GLU A 170 -1.20 -17.27 2.93
C GLU A 170 -0.60 -15.87 2.91
N LEU A 171 -0.99 -15.01 3.83
CA LEU A 171 -0.38 -13.70 4.02
C LEU A 171 1.10 -13.82 4.42
N ILE A 172 1.89 -12.75 4.24
CA ILE A 172 3.32 -12.68 4.64
C ILE A 172 3.53 -13.10 6.10
N ILE A 173 2.61 -12.70 6.98
CA ILE A 173 2.66 -13.01 8.42
C ILE A 173 1.99 -14.36 8.79
N GLY A 174 1.50 -15.08 7.78
CA GLY A 174 0.79 -16.34 7.92
C GLY A 174 1.74 -17.55 8.05
N ALA A 175 1.16 -18.71 8.34
CA ALA A 175 1.92 -19.95 8.53
C ALA A 175 2.45 -20.56 7.23
N LYS A 176 1.83 -20.23 6.09
CA LYS A 176 2.21 -20.71 4.76
C LYS A 176 2.12 -19.57 3.74
N PRO A 177 3.00 -18.56 3.82
CA PRO A 177 2.95 -17.41 2.94
C PRO A 177 2.95 -17.82 1.47
N ALA A 178 2.15 -17.13 0.66
CA ALA A 178 2.20 -17.24 -0.79
C ALA A 178 3.63 -16.89 -1.29
N THR A 179 4.06 -17.58 -2.33
CA THR A 179 5.44 -17.46 -2.89
C THR A 179 5.45 -16.89 -4.31
N ASP A 180 4.27 -16.53 -4.79
CA ASP A 180 3.95 -16.16 -6.16
C ASP A 180 3.38 -14.73 -6.27
N PRO A 181 4.00 -13.69 -5.68
CA PRO A 181 3.55 -12.32 -5.91
C PRO A 181 3.82 -11.91 -7.36
N ILE A 182 2.91 -11.11 -7.95
CA ILE A 182 3.17 -10.47 -9.25
C ILE A 182 4.17 -9.33 -9.10
N VAL A 183 4.14 -8.67 -7.95
CA VAL A 183 5.09 -7.61 -7.60
C VAL A 183 5.57 -7.87 -6.18
N GLU A 184 6.88 -7.92 -6.01
CA GLU A 184 7.55 -7.88 -4.72
C GLU A 184 8.56 -6.73 -4.74
N GLY A 185 8.63 -5.98 -3.64
CA GLY A 185 9.57 -4.85 -3.55
C GLY A 185 9.96 -4.51 -2.13
N LEU A 186 11.21 -4.05 -1.98
CA LEU A 186 11.74 -3.43 -0.78
C LEU A 186 11.96 -1.93 -1.05
N PHE A 187 11.65 -1.06 -0.09
CA PHE A 187 12.12 0.33 -0.17
C PHE A 187 13.65 0.32 -0.25
N GLY A 188 14.21 0.92 -1.31
CA GLY A 188 15.66 0.99 -1.55
C GLY A 188 16.17 0.11 -2.69
N ASP A 189 15.34 -0.76 -3.28
CA ASP A 189 15.71 -1.52 -4.48
C ASP A 189 15.44 -0.70 -5.76
N SER A 190 16.49 -0.51 -6.57
CA SER A 190 16.45 0.25 -7.82
C SER A 190 16.05 -0.60 -9.04
N THR A 191 15.74 -1.88 -8.83
CA THR A 191 15.43 -2.85 -9.91
C THR A 191 13.96 -2.89 -10.33
N LEU A 192 13.11 -1.99 -9.82
CA LEU A 192 11.70 -1.94 -10.21
C LEU A 192 11.57 -1.47 -11.67
N SER A 193 11.05 -2.34 -12.54
CA SER A 193 10.85 -2.11 -13.99
C SER A 193 10.12 -0.81 -14.36
N ASP A 194 10.17 -0.39 -15.64
CA ASP A 194 9.54 0.81 -16.22
C ASP A 194 8.02 0.99 -15.94
N ARG A 195 7.36 -0.03 -15.38
CA ARG A 195 5.94 -0.03 -14.98
C ARG A 195 5.68 0.45 -13.55
N PHE A 196 6.74 0.80 -12.81
CA PHE A 196 6.68 1.25 -11.44
C PHE A 196 7.14 2.70 -11.31
N VAL A 197 6.46 3.47 -10.47
CA VAL A 197 6.91 4.82 -10.10
C VAL A 197 6.99 4.88 -8.58
N ARG A 198 8.21 5.01 -8.09
CA ARG A 198 8.47 5.39 -6.70
C ARG A 198 8.15 6.87 -6.55
N VAL A 199 7.34 7.19 -5.54
CA VAL A 199 7.17 8.58 -5.13
C VAL A 199 8.02 8.77 -3.88
N GLU A 200 9.09 9.55 -4.01
CA GLU A 200 9.89 9.93 -2.85
C GLU A 200 9.03 10.74 -1.89
N PRO A 201 9.22 10.61 -0.56
CA PRO A 201 8.60 11.49 0.40
C PRO A 201 8.85 12.94 -0.04
N SER A 202 7.81 13.78 -0.01
CA SER A 202 8.03 15.22 -0.16
C SER A 202 9.01 15.62 0.93
N ALA A 203 10.24 15.94 0.53
CA ALA A 203 11.13 16.69 1.37
C ALA A 203 10.41 18.00 1.66
N ALA A 204 9.67 18.08 2.76
CA ALA A 204 9.43 19.35 3.42
C ALA A 204 10.81 19.97 3.50
N ALA A 205 11.06 21.00 2.68
CA ALA A 205 12.38 21.38 2.25
C ALA A 205 13.33 21.51 3.44
N VAL A 206 14.04 20.44 3.77
CA VAL A 206 15.33 20.55 4.39
C VAL A 206 16.08 21.25 3.28
N LYS A 207 16.32 22.55 3.46
CA LYS A 207 17.39 23.22 2.74
C LYS A 207 18.64 22.44 3.10
N VAL A 208 18.91 21.37 2.37
CA VAL A 208 20.18 20.67 2.40
C VAL A 208 21.13 21.73 1.87
N ALA A 209 21.80 22.39 2.81
CA ALA A 209 22.96 23.18 2.51
C ALA A 209 23.84 22.30 1.61
N LYS A 210 24.17 22.86 0.45
CA LYS A 210 24.90 22.19 -0.63
C LYS A 210 26.01 21.27 -0.10
N LYS A 211 26.10 20.11 -0.76
CA LYS A 211 27.13 19.06 -0.67
C LYS A 211 26.94 18.10 0.52
N ALA A 212 26.15 17.05 0.29
CA ALA A 212 26.24 15.85 1.10
C ALA A 212 27.68 15.31 1.01
N ASP A 213 28.30 15.03 2.17
CA ASP A 213 29.62 14.43 2.24
C ASP A 213 29.58 13.05 1.55
N PRO A 214 30.45 12.78 0.56
CA PRO A 214 30.51 11.48 -0.13
C PRO A 214 30.61 10.29 0.83
N ARG A 215 31.17 10.49 2.03
CA ARG A 215 31.27 9.46 3.07
C ARG A 215 29.91 9.08 3.64
N VAL A 216 29.01 10.05 3.81
CA VAL A 216 27.65 9.82 4.31
C VAL A 216 26.82 9.09 3.26
N ALA A 217 26.94 9.47 1.98
CA ALA A 217 26.31 8.74 0.89
C ALA A 217 26.81 7.29 0.81
N SER A 218 28.13 7.08 0.90
CA SER A 218 28.71 5.72 0.88
C SER A 218 28.31 4.87 2.09
N LEU A 219 28.07 5.48 3.25
CA LEU A 219 27.63 4.76 4.44
C LEU A 219 26.17 4.33 4.33
N VAL A 220 25.33 5.16 3.71
CA VAL A 220 23.94 4.82 3.40
C VAL A 220 23.90 3.67 2.39
N ASP A 221 24.69 3.75 1.32
CA ASP A 221 24.77 2.68 0.31
C ASP A 221 25.32 1.38 0.91
N LEU A 222 26.34 1.44 1.76
CA LEU A 222 26.88 0.26 2.47
C LEU A 222 25.85 -0.34 3.43
N SER A 223 25.12 0.50 4.18
CA SER A 223 24.08 0.02 5.10
C SER A 223 22.94 -0.64 4.35
N LEU A 224 22.53 -0.07 3.20
CA LEU A 224 21.57 -0.68 2.29
C LEU A 224 22.10 -2.00 1.73
N ALA A 225 23.38 -2.08 1.33
CA ALA A 225 23.98 -3.33 0.83
C ALA A 225 24.02 -4.42 1.92
N LEU A 226 24.42 -4.08 3.14
CA LEU A 226 24.53 -5.03 4.26
C LEU A 226 23.16 -5.53 4.73
N LEU A 227 22.16 -4.65 4.80
CA LEU A 227 20.79 -5.03 5.18
C LEU A 227 20.06 -5.83 4.10
N ASN A 228 20.54 -5.79 2.85
CA ASN A 228 19.98 -6.55 1.72
C ASN A 228 20.82 -7.78 1.33
N SER A 229 22.01 -7.96 1.89
CA SER A 229 22.84 -9.15 1.66
C SER A 229 22.39 -10.28 2.58
N ASN A 230 21.33 -10.99 2.19
CA ASN A 230 21.02 -12.30 2.76
C ASN A 230 21.95 -13.37 2.15
N GLU A 231 23.21 -13.40 2.59
CA GLU A 231 23.99 -14.64 2.55
C GLU A 231 24.16 -15.12 3.99
N PHE A 232 23.29 -16.05 4.39
CA PHE A 232 23.60 -16.94 5.51
C PHE A 232 24.80 -17.78 5.08
N LEU A 233 25.98 -17.45 5.60
CA LEU A 233 27.10 -18.39 5.67
C LEU A 233 26.63 -19.57 6.52
N TYR A 234 26.19 -20.64 5.87
CA TYR A 234 26.22 -21.96 6.48
C TYR A 234 27.70 -22.31 6.63
N VAL A 235 28.19 -22.29 7.86
CA VAL A 235 29.45 -22.91 8.23
C VAL A 235 29.12 -24.35 8.59
N ASP A 236 29.46 -25.28 7.71
CA ASP A 236 29.76 -26.67 8.10
C ASP A 236 31.24 -26.78 8.46
#